data_AF-L8J7E3-F1
#
_entry.id   AF-L8J7E3-F1
#
_cell.length_a   1.000
_cell.length_b   1.000
_cell.length_c   1.000
_cell.angle_alpha   90.00
_cell.angle_beta   90.00
_cell.angle_gamma   90.00
#
_symmetry.space_group_name_H-M   'P 1'
#
loop_
_entity.id
_entity.type
_entity.pdbx_description
1 polymer ?
#
loop_
_entity_poly.entity_id
_entity_poly.type
_entity_poly.pdbx_seq_one_letter_code
_entity_poly.pdbx_strand_id
1 'polypeptide(L)'
;MVPCCQECYSFCHSIKASGLDLLRDKVKEKLHKKYEKHLQIGVNWTKEELEQSEFEGKALEGFRESGWKMFEIAKARVNYTGWPLTIDGLPVTGMSTSFHVEYNGITYTSLVQAVEQLAKAYNIPQPYLEEVVELVGRNRLTYAIRFAKSTYGYSAEDREASIGSLKAMLAEEEALSISQQVNEKGIDVGIGEIKELILYRTMVSAHAIQWILKQGISTLNQLAEQEEAFFEHFSKDSEIAAFTYFNGVQIYLEKRETEPDWAENEDPNRALFGRLAGSKI
;
A
#
# COMPACT_ATOMS: atom_id res chain seq x y z
N MET A 1 -29.21 -25.27 2.75
CA MET A 1 -27.90 -25.76 3.24
C MET A 1 -26.87 -24.72 2.82
N VAL A 2 -26.08 -24.16 3.74
CA VAL A 2 -25.04 -23.18 3.40
C VAL A 2 -23.84 -23.95 2.84
N PRO A 3 -23.34 -23.64 1.64
CA PRO A 3 -22.13 -24.28 1.11
C PRO A 3 -20.95 -23.85 1.98
N CYS A 4 -20.52 -24.73 2.87
CA CYS A 4 -19.37 -24.51 3.74
C CYS A 4 -18.70 -25.84 4.06
N CYS A 5 -17.39 -25.82 4.34
CA CYS A 5 -16.72 -27.00 4.84
C CYS A 5 -17.10 -27.24 6.31
N GLN A 6 -16.99 -28.49 6.78
CA GLN A 6 -17.35 -28.87 8.15
C GLN A 6 -16.59 -28.07 9.20
N GLU A 7 -15.35 -27.69 8.93
CA GLU A 7 -14.52 -26.88 9.81
C GLU A 7 -15.09 -25.46 9.99
N CYS A 8 -15.33 -24.75 8.89
CA CYS A 8 -15.94 -23.41 8.94
C CYS A 8 -17.32 -23.45 9.59
N TYR A 9 -18.13 -24.46 9.25
CA TYR A 9 -19.45 -24.66 9.84
C TYR A 9 -19.39 -24.80 11.37
N SER A 10 -18.43 -25.59 11.88
CA SER A 10 -18.27 -25.80 13.32
C SER A 10 -17.96 -24.50 14.09
N PHE A 11 -17.22 -23.57 13.48
CA PHE A 11 -16.96 -22.26 14.08
C PHE A 11 -18.18 -21.35 14.04
N CYS A 12 -18.89 -21.31 12.91
CA CYS A 12 -20.06 -20.46 12.70
C CYS A 12 -21.11 -20.63 13.80
N HIS A 13 -21.40 -21.87 14.24
CA HIS A 13 -22.45 -22.15 15.22
C HIS A 13 -22.26 -21.40 16.56
N SER A 14 -21.02 -21.12 16.94
CA SER A 14 -20.69 -20.42 18.20
C SER A 14 -20.64 -18.90 18.07
N ILE A 15 -20.70 -18.36 16.85
CA ILE A 15 -20.43 -16.95 16.57
C ILE A 15 -21.73 -16.18 16.41
N LYS A 16 -21.88 -15.12 17.22
CA LYS A 16 -22.90 -14.09 17.00
C LYS A 16 -22.31 -12.96 16.17
N ALA A 17 -22.91 -12.68 15.03
CA ALA A 17 -22.52 -11.61 14.11
C ALA A 17 -23.76 -10.96 13.49
N SER A 18 -23.69 -9.65 13.25
CA SER A 18 -24.76 -8.84 12.66
C SER A 18 -24.79 -8.87 11.13
N GLY A 19 -23.73 -9.38 10.49
CA GLY A 19 -23.56 -9.44 9.04
C GLY A 19 -22.69 -10.61 8.61
N LEU A 20 -22.79 -10.99 7.33
CA LEU A 20 -22.03 -12.12 6.75
C LEU A 20 -20.53 -11.81 6.64
N ASP A 21 -20.18 -10.57 6.36
CA ASP A 21 -18.83 -10.03 6.36
C ASP A 21 -18.17 -10.19 7.73
N LEU A 22 -18.84 -9.76 8.80
CA LEU A 22 -18.34 -9.90 10.17
C LEU A 22 -18.29 -11.37 10.60
N LEU A 23 -19.26 -12.20 10.19
CA LEU A 23 -19.23 -13.64 10.45
C LEU A 23 -18.01 -14.28 9.77
N ARG A 24 -17.75 -13.96 8.49
CA ARG A 24 -16.61 -14.46 7.73
C ARG A 24 -15.29 -14.09 8.42
N ASP A 25 -15.15 -12.84 8.85
CA ASP A 25 -13.92 -12.38 9.49
C ASP A 25 -13.70 -13.09 10.83
N LYS A 26 -14.75 -13.26 11.65
CA LYS A 26 -14.65 -14.04 12.90
C LYS A 26 -14.33 -15.52 12.65
N VAL A 27 -14.83 -16.13 11.58
CA VAL A 27 -14.48 -17.51 11.20
C VAL A 27 -13.01 -17.58 10.78
N LYS A 28 -12.52 -16.60 9.99
CA LYS A 28 -11.11 -16.49 9.63
C LYS A 28 -10.23 -16.34 10.88
N GLU A 29 -10.60 -15.51 11.85
CA GLU A 29 -9.86 -15.40 13.11
C GLU A 29 -9.75 -16.74 13.85
N LYS A 30 -10.82 -17.54 13.86
CA LYS A 30 -10.81 -18.90 14.44
C LYS A 30 -9.90 -19.85 13.64
N LEU A 31 -9.91 -19.76 12.31
CA LEU A 31 -9.00 -20.53 11.45
C LEU A 31 -7.54 -20.18 11.76
N HIS A 32 -7.19 -18.89 11.84
CA HIS A 32 -5.83 -18.50 12.21
C HIS A 32 -5.41 -19.06 13.57
N LYS A 33 -6.28 -19.00 14.59
CA LYS A 33 -5.99 -19.58 15.92
C LYS A 33 -5.79 -21.09 15.84
N LYS A 34 -6.59 -21.79 15.03
CA LYS A 34 -6.45 -23.25 14.85
C LYS A 34 -5.15 -23.62 14.14
N TYR A 35 -4.78 -22.88 13.10
CA TYR A 35 -3.62 -23.17 12.27
C TYR A 35 -2.34 -22.43 12.70
N GLU A 36 -2.36 -21.71 13.83
CA GLU A 36 -1.28 -20.85 14.33
C GLU A 36 0.08 -21.55 14.26
N LYS A 37 0.20 -22.74 14.85
CA LYS A 37 1.46 -23.52 14.87
C LYS A 37 2.00 -23.86 13.48
N HIS A 38 1.11 -24.09 12.50
CA HIS A 38 1.52 -24.39 11.13
C HIS A 38 1.91 -23.11 10.38
N LEU A 39 1.24 -21.99 10.65
CA LEU A 39 1.62 -20.68 10.10
C LEU A 39 2.99 -20.23 10.61
N GLN A 40 3.35 -20.57 11.86
CA GLN A 40 4.66 -20.30 12.44
C GLN A 40 5.83 -20.97 11.69
N ILE A 41 5.58 -22.00 10.90
CA ILE A 41 6.64 -22.66 10.13
C ILE A 41 7.18 -21.67 9.07
N GLY A 42 6.31 -21.01 8.31
CA GLY A 42 6.74 -20.01 7.29
C GLY A 42 7.24 -18.69 7.86
N VAL A 43 7.14 -18.49 9.18
CA VAL A 43 7.77 -17.38 9.91
C VAL A 43 9.23 -17.70 10.23
N ASN A 44 9.50 -18.97 10.57
CA ASN A 44 10.80 -19.41 11.07
C ASN A 44 11.69 -20.04 10.00
N TRP A 45 11.09 -20.51 8.90
CA TRP A 45 11.78 -21.27 7.86
C TRP A 45 11.33 -20.80 6.49
N THR A 46 12.28 -20.73 5.56
CA THR A 46 11.99 -20.89 4.13
C THR A 46 11.83 -22.37 3.79
N LYS A 47 11.32 -22.65 2.59
CA LYS A 47 11.19 -24.03 2.10
C LYS A 47 12.56 -24.69 2.04
N GLU A 48 13.53 -23.98 1.48
CA GLU A 48 14.89 -24.45 1.26
C GLU A 48 15.63 -24.69 2.58
N GLU A 49 15.54 -23.76 3.54
CA GLU A 49 16.14 -23.92 4.87
C GLU A 49 15.54 -25.12 5.61
N LEU A 50 14.23 -25.34 5.49
CA LEU A 50 13.60 -26.49 6.12
C LEU A 50 14.06 -27.79 5.46
N GLU A 51 14.07 -27.89 4.13
CA GLU A 51 14.50 -29.08 3.39
C GLU A 51 15.97 -29.44 3.67
N GLN A 52 16.83 -28.43 3.85
CA GLN A 52 18.26 -28.60 4.11
C GLN A 52 18.60 -28.77 5.60
N SER A 53 17.62 -28.70 6.49
CA SER A 53 17.88 -28.85 7.93
C SER A 53 18.39 -30.26 8.29
N GLU A 54 19.44 -30.30 9.10
CA GLU A 54 20.05 -31.54 9.63
C GLU A 54 19.29 -32.06 10.87
N PHE A 55 17.95 -32.10 10.77
CA PHE A 55 17.11 -32.61 11.83
C PHE A 55 17.21 -34.14 11.94
N GLU A 56 17.92 -34.62 12.96
CA GLU A 56 18.10 -36.05 13.22
C GLU A 56 17.05 -36.63 14.19
N GLY A 57 16.65 -37.88 13.94
CA GLY A 57 15.71 -38.63 14.77
C GLY A 57 14.28 -38.62 14.22
N LYS A 58 13.54 -39.72 14.46
CA LYS A 58 12.24 -40.02 13.82
C LYS A 58 11.20 -38.89 13.87
N ALA A 59 11.19 -38.10 14.95
CA ALA A 59 10.21 -37.02 15.12
C ALA A 59 10.58 -35.75 14.34
N LEU A 60 11.87 -35.43 14.24
CA LEU A 60 12.35 -34.19 13.58
C LEU A 60 12.51 -34.40 12.07
N GLU A 61 12.84 -35.62 11.65
CA GLU A 61 12.84 -36.01 10.23
C GLU A 61 11.44 -35.92 9.60
N GLY A 62 10.41 -36.39 10.31
CA GLY A 62 9.02 -36.24 9.85
C GLY A 62 8.55 -34.79 9.77
N PHE A 63 9.07 -33.90 10.65
CA PHE A 63 8.82 -32.46 10.55
C PHE A 63 9.48 -31.85 9.32
N ARG A 64 10.73 -32.22 9.02
CA ARG A 64 11.45 -31.79 7.81
C ARG A 64 10.67 -32.13 6.53
N GLU A 65 10.18 -33.36 6.43
CA GLU A 65 9.48 -33.85 5.23
C GLU A 65 8.09 -33.23 5.00
N SER A 66 7.38 -32.90 6.08
CA SER A 66 5.96 -32.53 6.01
C SER A 66 5.64 -31.10 6.46
N GLY A 67 6.56 -30.43 7.16
CA GLY A 67 6.35 -29.14 7.80
C GLY A 67 5.96 -28.04 6.81
N TRP A 68 6.70 -27.93 5.70
CA TRP A 68 6.38 -26.93 4.67
C TRP A 68 5.01 -27.17 4.04
N LYS A 69 4.67 -28.43 3.75
CA LYS A 69 3.35 -28.79 3.22
C LYS A 69 2.23 -28.45 4.20
N MET A 70 2.45 -28.63 5.50
CA MET A 70 1.49 -28.21 6.53
C MET A 70 1.32 -26.68 6.57
N PHE A 71 2.41 -25.93 6.41
CA PHE A 71 2.37 -24.47 6.26
C PHE A 71 1.55 -24.05 5.03
N GLU A 72 1.79 -24.63 3.87
CA GLU A 72 1.06 -24.29 2.63
C GLU A 72 -0.44 -24.58 2.77
N ILE A 73 -0.81 -25.72 3.37
CA ILE A 73 -2.21 -26.03 3.66
C ILE A 73 -2.81 -24.99 4.61
N ALA A 74 -2.12 -24.65 5.70
CA ALA A 74 -2.58 -23.65 6.65
C ALA A 74 -2.77 -22.27 6.01
N LYS A 75 -1.78 -21.82 5.21
CA LYS A 75 -1.81 -20.58 4.44
C LYS A 75 -3.01 -20.55 3.49
N ALA A 76 -3.23 -21.63 2.74
CA ALA A 76 -4.37 -21.75 1.84
C ALA A 76 -5.72 -21.70 2.58
N ARG A 77 -5.80 -22.29 3.79
CA ARG A 77 -7.02 -22.28 4.60
C ARG A 77 -7.39 -20.89 5.11
N VAL A 78 -6.43 -20.13 5.62
CA VAL A 78 -6.70 -18.79 6.17
C VAL A 78 -6.95 -17.73 5.08
N ASN A 79 -6.27 -17.89 3.93
CA ASN A 79 -6.43 -16.99 2.80
C ASN A 79 -7.68 -17.26 1.96
N TYR A 80 -8.34 -18.39 2.15
CA TYR A 80 -9.54 -18.75 1.38
C TYR A 80 -10.56 -17.59 1.41
N THR A 81 -10.96 -17.12 0.23
CA THR A 81 -11.82 -15.94 0.06
C THR A 81 -13.31 -16.26 0.19
N GLY A 82 -13.66 -17.55 0.25
CA GLY A 82 -15.04 -18.01 0.24
C GLY A 82 -15.56 -18.28 -1.17
N TRP A 83 -16.81 -18.72 -1.25
CA TRP A 83 -17.52 -18.82 -2.52
C TRP A 83 -18.13 -17.46 -2.89
N PRO A 84 -18.18 -17.11 -4.20
CA PRO A 84 -18.96 -15.98 -4.65
C PRO A 84 -20.42 -16.10 -4.19
N LEU A 85 -20.98 -15.01 -3.68
CA LEU A 85 -22.37 -14.97 -3.24
C LEU A 85 -23.22 -14.32 -4.32
N THR A 86 -24.38 -14.92 -4.59
CA THR A 86 -25.38 -14.37 -5.51
C THR A 86 -26.75 -14.40 -4.85
N ILE A 87 -27.53 -13.33 -5.01
CA ILE A 87 -28.95 -13.28 -4.63
C ILE A 87 -29.73 -13.13 -5.94
N ASP A 88 -30.62 -14.08 -6.21
CA ASP A 88 -31.42 -14.13 -7.46
C ASP A 88 -30.58 -14.04 -8.75
N GLY A 89 -29.40 -14.65 -8.73
CA GLY A 89 -28.46 -14.66 -9.85
C GLY A 89 -27.60 -13.39 -9.99
N LEU A 90 -27.82 -12.37 -9.16
CA LEU A 90 -27.01 -11.16 -9.12
C LEU A 90 -25.88 -11.30 -8.10
N PRO A 91 -24.63 -10.96 -8.45
CA PRO A 91 -23.50 -11.04 -7.51
C PRO A 91 -23.69 -10.05 -6.36
N VAL A 92 -23.49 -10.53 -5.14
CA VAL A 92 -23.43 -9.68 -3.95
C VAL A 92 -22.07 -8.98 -3.95
N THR A 93 -22.06 -7.72 -4.37
CA THR A 93 -20.89 -6.84 -4.30
C THR A 93 -20.79 -6.19 -2.92
N GLY A 94 -19.57 -5.95 -2.43
CA GLY A 94 -19.36 -5.11 -1.24
C GLY A 94 -19.15 -5.82 0.10
N MET A 95 -18.79 -7.11 0.14
CA MET A 95 -18.22 -7.68 1.36
C MET A 95 -16.86 -7.02 1.64
N SER A 96 -16.85 -6.05 2.55
CA SER A 96 -15.65 -5.25 2.81
C SER A 96 -14.49 -6.12 3.28
N THR A 97 -13.32 -5.84 2.72
CA THR A 97 -12.01 -6.31 3.19
C THR A 97 -11.13 -5.11 3.55
N SER A 98 -11.73 -3.92 3.74
CA SER A 98 -11.02 -2.66 4.00
C SER A 98 -10.11 -2.72 5.22
N PHE A 99 -10.43 -3.60 6.17
CA PHE A 99 -9.65 -3.81 7.38
C PHE A 99 -8.71 -5.01 7.29
N HIS A 100 -8.61 -5.68 6.16
CA HIS A 100 -7.65 -6.78 6.00
C HIS A 100 -6.24 -6.23 5.79
N VAL A 101 -5.24 -6.96 6.27
CA VAL A 101 -3.82 -6.67 6.02
C VAL A 101 -3.13 -7.94 5.54
N GLU A 102 -2.15 -7.80 4.67
CA GLU A 102 -1.34 -8.91 4.19
C GLU A 102 0.08 -8.82 4.75
N TYR A 103 0.63 -9.96 5.15
CA TYR A 103 2.04 -10.10 5.47
C TYR A 103 2.55 -11.47 5.03
N ASN A 104 3.62 -11.52 4.24
CA ASN A 104 4.20 -12.75 3.66
C ASN A 104 3.17 -13.64 2.94
N GLY A 105 2.21 -13.02 2.26
CA GLY A 105 1.11 -13.70 1.59
C GLY A 105 0.10 -14.34 2.54
N ILE A 106 0.06 -14.00 3.83
CA ILE A 106 -1.00 -14.38 4.77
C ILE A 106 -1.90 -13.16 4.96
N THR A 107 -3.20 -13.33 4.75
CA THR A 107 -4.20 -12.28 4.94
C THR A 107 -4.80 -12.36 6.34
N TYR A 108 -4.69 -11.29 7.10
CA TYR A 108 -5.32 -11.11 8.41
C TYR A 108 -6.56 -10.24 8.28
N THR A 109 -7.58 -10.47 9.10
CA THR A 109 -8.87 -9.75 9.04
C THR A 109 -8.80 -8.35 9.64
N SER A 110 -7.79 -8.08 10.47
CA SER A 110 -7.53 -6.79 11.07
C SER A 110 -6.04 -6.59 11.35
N LEU A 111 -5.63 -5.31 11.45
CA LEU A 111 -4.28 -4.96 11.89
C LEU A 111 -4.00 -5.48 13.31
N VAL A 112 -5.00 -5.40 14.20
CA VAL A 112 -4.91 -5.91 15.58
C VAL A 112 -4.61 -7.41 15.59
N GLN A 113 -5.34 -8.19 14.79
CA GLN A 113 -5.10 -9.63 14.68
C GLN A 113 -3.70 -9.93 14.13
N ALA A 114 -3.26 -9.18 13.12
CA ALA A 114 -1.92 -9.34 12.54
C ALA A 114 -0.84 -9.06 13.58
N VAL A 115 -0.95 -7.96 14.31
CA VAL A 115 0.00 -7.57 15.36
C VAL A 115 0.04 -8.62 16.47
N GLU A 116 -1.10 -9.09 16.98
CA GLU A 116 -1.14 -10.12 18.03
C GLU A 116 -0.40 -11.40 17.59
N GLN A 117 -0.66 -11.88 16.36
CA GLN A 117 -0.07 -13.13 15.88
C GLN A 117 1.40 -12.97 15.52
N LEU A 118 1.78 -11.87 14.86
CA LEU A 118 3.14 -11.63 14.41
C LEU A 118 4.06 -11.27 15.59
N ALA A 119 3.55 -10.59 16.61
CA ALA A 119 4.26 -10.37 17.86
C ALA A 119 4.64 -11.72 18.51
N LYS A 120 3.67 -12.63 18.66
CA LYS A 120 3.93 -13.98 19.18
C LYS A 120 4.89 -14.76 18.27
N ALA A 121 4.69 -14.65 16.95
CA ALA A 121 5.48 -15.38 15.96
C ALA A 121 6.98 -15.06 16.03
N TYR A 122 7.28 -13.78 16.16
CA TYR A 122 8.65 -13.28 16.17
C TYR A 122 9.18 -13.01 17.56
N ASN A 123 8.45 -13.44 18.59
CA ASN A 123 8.77 -13.20 20.00
C ASN A 123 9.06 -11.71 20.29
N ILE A 124 8.24 -10.83 19.71
CA ILE A 124 8.26 -9.39 19.92
C ILE A 124 7.21 -9.08 20.99
N PRO A 125 7.51 -8.25 22.00
CA PRO A 125 6.50 -7.77 22.93
C PRO A 125 5.37 -7.07 22.17
N GLN A 126 4.14 -7.55 22.31
CA GLN A 126 2.99 -7.01 21.57
C GLN A 126 2.81 -5.50 21.73
N PRO A 127 2.85 -4.90 22.94
CA PRO A 127 2.68 -3.45 23.09
C PRO A 127 3.73 -2.64 22.34
N TYR A 128 4.95 -3.17 22.22
CA TYR A 128 6.02 -2.54 21.48
C TYR A 128 5.76 -2.57 19.96
N LEU A 129 5.29 -3.70 19.42
CA LEU A 129 4.91 -3.78 18.01
C LEU A 129 3.71 -2.89 17.68
N GLU A 130 2.73 -2.80 18.59
CA GLU A 130 1.58 -1.89 18.46
C GLU A 130 2.04 -0.44 18.32
N GLU A 131 2.92 0.04 19.20
CA GLU A 131 3.44 1.41 19.16
C GLU A 131 4.25 1.68 17.87
N VAL A 132 5.11 0.75 17.45
CA VAL A 132 5.87 0.92 16.19
C VAL A 132 4.94 1.00 14.98
N VAL A 133 3.90 0.15 14.92
CA VAL A 133 2.91 0.15 13.83
C VAL A 133 2.08 1.44 13.81
N GLU A 134 1.72 1.97 14.98
CA GLU A 134 1.02 3.24 15.11
C GLU A 134 1.85 4.40 14.53
N LEU A 135 3.16 4.40 14.78
CA LEU A 135 4.07 5.44 14.30
C LEU A 135 4.31 5.40 12.79
N VAL A 136 4.54 4.21 12.23
CA VAL A 136 4.87 4.08 10.79
C VAL A 136 3.62 4.00 9.90
N GLY A 137 2.46 3.79 10.51
CA GLY A 137 1.19 3.59 9.83
C GLY A 137 0.97 2.16 9.32
N ARG A 138 -0.31 1.83 9.17
CA ARG A 138 -0.81 0.50 8.77
C ARG A 138 -0.18 -0.05 7.48
N ASN A 139 0.10 0.82 6.50
CA ASN A 139 0.63 0.42 5.19
C ASN A 139 2.11 0.00 5.27
N ARG A 140 2.81 0.33 6.35
CA ARG A 140 4.22 0.00 6.59
C ARG A 140 4.39 -1.16 7.60
N LEU A 141 3.42 -2.08 7.71
CA LEU A 141 3.49 -3.23 8.64
C LEU A 141 4.76 -4.08 8.48
N THR A 142 5.19 -4.36 7.24
CA THR A 142 6.43 -5.10 6.97
C THR A 142 7.67 -4.38 7.53
N TYR A 143 7.70 -3.06 7.40
CA TYR A 143 8.77 -2.23 7.96
C TYR A 143 8.72 -2.24 9.50
N ALA A 144 7.54 -2.07 10.10
CA ALA A 144 7.35 -2.13 11.56
C ALA A 144 7.89 -3.44 12.15
N ILE A 145 7.56 -4.57 11.54
CA ILE A 145 8.04 -5.89 11.98
C ILE A 145 9.56 -6.00 11.83
N ARG A 146 10.13 -5.55 10.71
CA ARG A 146 11.59 -5.58 10.50
C ARG A 146 12.31 -4.74 11.55
N PHE A 147 11.82 -3.54 11.82
CA PHE A 147 12.32 -2.65 12.84
C PHE A 147 12.28 -3.32 14.22
N ALA A 148 11.11 -3.82 14.63
CA ALA A 148 10.91 -4.42 15.95
C ALA A 148 11.63 -5.77 16.15
N LYS A 149 11.90 -6.52 15.07
CA LYS A 149 12.73 -7.72 15.12
C LYS A 149 14.19 -7.40 15.41
N SER A 150 14.69 -6.27 14.91
CA SER A 150 16.10 -5.88 15.10
C SER A 150 16.42 -5.58 16.57
N THR A 151 15.40 -5.22 17.36
CA THR A 151 15.48 -4.90 18.78
C THR A 151 15.22 -6.11 19.68
N TYR A 152 15.44 -7.32 19.17
CA TYR A 152 15.24 -8.55 19.94
C TYR A 152 16.10 -8.53 21.21
N GLY A 153 15.49 -8.85 22.36
CA GLY A 153 16.18 -8.88 23.66
C GLY A 153 16.41 -7.51 24.32
N TYR A 154 15.97 -6.41 23.72
CA TYR A 154 16.09 -5.07 24.29
C TYR A 154 15.35 -4.94 25.63
N SER A 155 15.90 -4.15 26.55
CA SER A 155 15.21 -3.74 27.78
C SER A 155 14.03 -2.80 27.47
N ALA A 156 13.24 -2.44 28.48
CA ALA A 156 12.17 -1.45 28.29
C ALA A 156 12.74 -0.07 27.88
N GLU A 157 13.86 0.32 28.49
CA GLU A 157 14.56 1.58 28.23
C GLU A 157 15.13 1.62 26.80
N ASP A 158 15.74 0.52 26.34
CA ASP A 158 16.28 0.43 24.98
C ASP A 158 15.17 0.48 23.91
N ARG A 159 14.00 -0.09 24.20
CA ARG A 159 12.83 -0.03 23.31
C ARG A 159 12.29 1.39 23.19
N GLU A 160 12.20 2.10 24.31
CA GLU A 160 11.79 3.50 24.33
C GLU A 160 12.78 4.38 23.55
N ALA A 161 14.08 4.18 23.75
CA ALA A 161 15.12 4.87 22.98
C ALA A 161 15.02 4.57 21.47
N SER A 162 14.71 3.33 21.10
CA SER A 162 14.50 2.92 19.70
C SER A 162 13.29 3.62 19.08
N ILE A 163 12.18 3.68 19.81
CA ILE A 163 10.99 4.43 19.39
C ILE A 163 11.29 5.91 19.23
N GLY A 164 12.04 6.51 20.17
CA GLY A 164 12.47 7.90 20.07
C GLY A 164 13.29 8.17 18.82
N SER A 165 14.23 7.26 18.49
CA SER A 165 15.03 7.33 17.28
C SER A 165 14.18 7.20 16.01
N LEU A 166 13.19 6.31 16.01
CA LEU A 166 12.25 6.14 14.89
C LEU A 166 11.40 7.39 14.68
N LYS A 167 10.88 7.99 15.75
CA LYS A 167 10.12 9.26 15.69
C LYS A 167 10.94 10.39 15.07
N ALA A 168 12.20 10.54 15.47
CA ALA A 168 13.10 11.53 14.90
C ALA A 168 13.32 11.30 13.40
N MET A 169 13.58 10.05 13.01
CA MET A 169 13.78 9.68 11.60
C MET A 169 12.55 9.98 10.74
N LEU A 170 11.34 9.65 11.22
CA LEU A 170 10.09 9.92 10.50
C LEU A 170 9.82 11.43 10.41
N ALA A 171 10.10 12.19 11.47
CA ALA A 171 9.97 13.64 11.44
C ALA A 171 10.95 14.29 10.46
N GLU A 172 12.17 13.77 10.35
CA GLU A 172 13.14 14.17 9.32
C GLU A 172 12.67 13.80 7.91
N GLU A 173 12.13 12.60 7.69
CA GLU A 173 11.53 12.17 6.41
C GLU A 173 10.38 13.09 6.00
N GLU A 174 9.48 13.41 6.93
CA GLU A 174 8.37 14.33 6.71
C GLU A 174 8.88 15.74 6.42
N ALA A 175 9.84 16.27 7.19
CA ALA A 175 10.42 17.58 6.95
C ALA A 175 11.15 17.64 5.60
N LEU A 176 11.83 16.56 5.19
CA LEU A 176 12.45 16.43 3.87
C LEU A 176 11.39 16.38 2.77
N SER A 177 10.32 15.61 2.92
CA SER A 177 9.22 15.59 1.95
C SER A 177 8.54 16.95 1.82
N ILE A 178 8.33 17.66 2.93
CA ILE A 178 7.75 19.00 2.94
C ILE A 178 8.73 19.98 2.31
N SER A 179 10.02 19.89 2.62
CA SER A 179 11.03 20.76 2.01
C SER A 179 11.24 20.48 0.51
N GLN A 180 11.08 19.23 0.05
CA GLN A 180 11.05 18.88 -1.36
C GLN A 180 9.79 19.43 -2.05
N GLN A 181 8.61 19.28 -1.43
CA GLN A 181 7.36 19.89 -1.94
C GLN A 181 7.41 21.44 -1.93
N VAL A 182 8.09 22.06 -0.97
CA VAL A 182 8.25 23.53 -0.87
C VAL A 182 9.35 24.05 -1.81
N ASN A 183 10.36 23.24 -2.13
CA ASN A 183 11.39 23.57 -3.13
C ASN A 183 10.88 23.41 -4.57
N GLU A 184 9.74 22.75 -4.79
CA GLU A 184 8.98 22.79 -6.04
C GLU A 184 7.95 23.94 -6.05
N LYS A 185 8.33 25.15 -5.64
CA LYS A 185 7.49 26.32 -5.94
C LYS A 185 7.43 26.51 -7.45
N GLY A 186 6.31 26.10 -8.03
CA GLY A 186 5.96 26.46 -9.38
C GLY A 186 5.82 27.97 -9.55
N ILE A 187 5.53 28.39 -10.77
CA ILE A 187 5.33 29.79 -11.12
C ILE A 187 3.83 30.12 -11.14
N ASP A 188 3.46 31.24 -10.54
CA ASP A 188 2.10 31.77 -10.69
C ASP A 188 2.04 32.59 -11.98
N VAL A 189 1.20 32.16 -12.91
CA VAL A 189 1.09 32.72 -14.26
C VAL A 189 -0.37 33.02 -14.53
N GLY A 190 -0.67 34.23 -15.04
CA GLY A 190 -2.04 34.56 -15.43
C GLY A 190 -2.51 33.72 -16.61
N ILE A 191 -3.78 33.31 -16.61
CA ILE A 191 -4.35 32.46 -17.68
C ILE A 191 -4.14 33.05 -19.09
N GLY A 192 -4.11 34.39 -19.21
CA GLY A 192 -3.91 35.10 -20.48
C GLY A 192 -2.47 35.11 -20.99
N GLU A 193 -1.49 34.71 -20.17
CA GLU A 193 -0.09 34.53 -20.60
C GLU A 193 0.15 33.15 -21.21
N ILE A 194 -0.79 32.21 -20.99
CA ILE A 194 -0.69 30.83 -21.45
C ILE A 194 -1.39 30.71 -22.81
N LYS A 195 -0.66 30.15 -23.78
CA LYS A 195 -1.21 29.87 -25.11
C LYS A 195 -1.73 28.45 -25.17
N GLU A 196 -3.02 28.32 -25.44
CA GLU A 196 -3.63 27.03 -25.77
C GLU A 196 -3.02 26.48 -27.06
N LEU A 197 -2.90 25.16 -27.14
CA LEU A 197 -2.38 24.47 -28.32
C LEU A 197 -3.12 23.16 -28.55
N ILE A 198 -3.10 22.69 -29.79
CA ILE A 198 -3.65 21.40 -30.18
C ILE A 198 -2.49 20.49 -30.55
N LEU A 199 -2.35 19.38 -29.83
CA LEU A 199 -1.34 18.35 -30.08
C LEU A 199 -2.05 17.02 -30.34
N TYR A 200 -1.71 16.36 -31.44
CA TYR A 200 -2.30 15.06 -31.81
C TYR A 200 -3.83 15.02 -31.75
N ARG A 201 -4.49 16.11 -32.18
CA ARG A 201 -5.96 16.32 -32.13
C ARG A 201 -6.55 16.46 -30.72
N THR A 202 -5.71 16.53 -29.69
CA THR A 202 -6.10 16.83 -28.32
C THR A 202 -5.83 18.30 -28.02
N MET A 203 -6.83 18.99 -27.46
CA MET A 203 -6.69 20.35 -27.00
C MET A 203 -5.99 20.36 -25.63
N VAL A 204 -4.92 21.14 -25.52
CA VAL A 204 -4.19 21.34 -24.26
C VAL A 204 -4.67 22.66 -23.63
N SER A 205 -5.47 22.53 -22.58
CA SER A 205 -6.16 23.65 -21.93
C SER A 205 -5.18 24.57 -21.20
N ALA A 206 -5.40 25.88 -21.30
CA ALA A 206 -4.63 26.87 -20.55
C ALA A 206 -4.76 26.66 -19.03
N HIS A 207 -5.92 26.21 -18.55
CA HIS A 207 -6.15 25.92 -17.13
C HIS A 207 -5.30 24.75 -16.63
N ALA A 208 -5.19 23.72 -17.46
CA ALA A 208 -4.41 22.53 -17.14
C ALA A 208 -2.90 22.85 -17.14
N ILE A 209 -2.44 23.66 -18.10
CA ILE A 209 -1.06 24.18 -18.15
C ILE A 209 -0.78 25.10 -16.93
N GLN A 210 -1.71 25.97 -16.57
CA GLN A 210 -1.55 26.85 -15.40
C GLN A 210 -1.34 26.04 -14.13
N TRP A 211 -2.12 24.98 -13.96
CA TRP A 211 -2.03 24.12 -12.79
C TRP A 211 -0.66 23.44 -12.71
N ILE A 212 -0.17 22.81 -13.78
CA ILE A 212 1.16 22.17 -13.74
C ILE A 212 2.28 23.16 -13.51
N LEU A 213 2.19 24.37 -14.09
CA LEU A 213 3.18 25.42 -13.88
C LEU A 213 3.19 25.88 -12.42
N LYS A 214 2.01 26.01 -11.79
CA LYS A 214 1.85 26.37 -10.39
C LYS A 214 2.36 25.30 -9.43
N GLN A 215 2.25 24.03 -9.82
CA GLN A 215 2.78 22.89 -9.05
C GLN A 215 4.26 22.59 -9.35
N GLY A 216 4.92 23.36 -10.22
CA GLY A 216 6.34 23.12 -10.52
C GLY A 216 6.59 21.87 -11.39
N ILE A 217 5.54 21.35 -12.04
CA ILE A 217 5.58 20.12 -12.83
C ILE A 217 6.13 20.46 -14.23
N SER A 218 7.19 19.74 -14.60
CA SER A 218 7.90 19.92 -15.88
C SER A 218 8.14 18.62 -16.64
N THR A 219 7.85 17.47 -16.03
CA THR A 219 8.07 16.12 -16.59
C THR A 219 6.86 15.23 -16.39
N LEU A 220 6.74 14.18 -17.21
CA LEU A 220 5.68 13.17 -17.10
C LEU A 220 5.69 12.46 -15.74
N ASN A 221 6.88 12.18 -15.20
CA ASN A 221 7.00 11.51 -13.90
C ASN A 221 6.42 12.37 -12.77
N GLN A 222 6.74 13.68 -12.76
CA GLN A 222 6.17 14.62 -11.80
C GLN A 222 4.65 14.76 -11.95
N LEU A 223 4.11 14.70 -13.18
CA LEU A 223 2.67 14.70 -13.40
C LEU A 223 2.00 13.45 -12.83
N ALA A 224 2.60 12.27 -13.02
CA ALA A 224 2.08 11.00 -12.52
C ALA A 224 2.07 10.96 -10.98
N GLU A 225 3.11 11.50 -10.33
CA GLU A 225 3.16 11.62 -8.86
C GLU A 225 2.05 12.54 -8.29
N GLN A 226 1.55 13.47 -9.10
CA GLN A 226 0.53 14.46 -8.74
C GLN A 226 -0.86 14.15 -9.36
N GLU A 227 -1.07 12.93 -9.86
CA GLU A 227 -2.31 12.52 -10.55
C GLU A 227 -3.54 12.72 -9.65
N GLU A 228 -3.51 12.22 -8.42
CA GLU A 228 -4.63 12.32 -7.49
C GLU A 228 -4.98 13.79 -7.18
N ALA A 229 -3.98 14.63 -6.93
CA ALA A 229 -4.15 16.06 -6.68
C ALA A 229 -4.72 16.81 -7.91
N PHE A 230 -4.33 16.40 -9.13
CA PHE A 230 -4.87 16.95 -10.36
C PHE A 230 -6.38 16.64 -10.49
N PHE A 231 -6.75 15.37 -10.31
CA PHE A 231 -8.14 14.94 -10.42
C PHE A 231 -9.01 15.52 -9.30
N GLU A 232 -8.50 15.64 -8.07
CA GLU A 232 -9.22 16.32 -6.99
C GLU A 232 -9.49 17.80 -7.32
N HIS A 233 -8.55 18.48 -8.00
CA HIS A 233 -8.71 19.88 -8.40
C HIS A 233 -9.79 20.06 -9.47
N PHE A 234 -9.71 19.31 -10.59
CA PHE A 234 -10.56 19.55 -11.75
C PHE A 234 -11.90 18.80 -11.74
N SER A 235 -12.03 17.71 -10.96
CA SER A 235 -13.30 16.98 -10.87
C SER A 235 -14.40 17.76 -10.15
N LYS A 236 -14.05 18.86 -9.46
CA LYS A 236 -15.00 19.80 -8.86
C LYS A 236 -15.92 20.44 -9.88
N ASP A 237 -15.43 20.65 -11.10
CA ASP A 237 -16.20 21.25 -12.20
C ASP A 237 -16.83 20.16 -13.08
N SER A 238 -16.05 19.17 -13.50
CA SER A 238 -16.53 18.01 -14.27
C SER A 238 -15.46 16.92 -14.37
N GLU A 239 -15.81 15.67 -14.04
CA GLU A 239 -14.91 14.51 -14.22
C GLU A 239 -14.46 14.34 -15.67
N ILE A 240 -15.37 14.53 -16.64
CA ILE A 240 -15.05 14.42 -18.07
C ILE A 240 -14.03 15.50 -18.49
N ALA A 241 -14.18 16.72 -17.96
CA ALA A 241 -13.21 17.79 -18.21
C ALA A 241 -11.85 17.46 -17.55
N ALA A 242 -11.85 16.93 -16.33
CA ALA A 242 -10.63 16.52 -15.63
C ALA A 242 -9.83 15.48 -16.42
N PHE A 243 -10.47 14.42 -16.92
CA PHE A 243 -9.81 13.43 -17.79
C PHE A 243 -9.29 14.05 -19.09
N THR A 244 -10.06 14.95 -19.70
CA THR A 244 -9.65 15.64 -20.93
C THR A 244 -8.40 16.51 -20.69
N TYR A 245 -8.38 17.25 -19.58
CA TYR A 245 -7.26 18.10 -19.19
C TYR A 245 -6.02 17.29 -18.84
N PHE A 246 -6.17 16.20 -18.08
CA PHE A 246 -5.07 15.32 -17.73
C PHE A 246 -4.42 14.71 -18.98
N ASN A 247 -5.23 14.16 -19.89
CA ASN A 247 -4.75 13.61 -21.15
C ASN A 247 -4.05 14.68 -22.02
N GLY A 248 -4.60 15.89 -22.09
CA GLY A 248 -3.99 17.00 -22.83
C GLY A 248 -2.61 17.38 -22.30
N VAL A 249 -2.45 17.45 -20.97
CA VAL A 249 -1.17 17.78 -20.34
C VAL A 249 -0.17 16.63 -20.43
N GLN A 250 -0.62 15.38 -20.32
CA GLN A 250 0.22 14.20 -20.54
C GLN A 250 0.83 14.22 -21.95
N ILE A 251 0.00 14.41 -22.98
CA ILE A 251 0.45 14.56 -24.37
C ILE A 251 1.44 15.72 -24.53
N TYR A 252 1.18 16.84 -23.84
CA TYR A 252 2.04 18.01 -23.93
C TYR A 252 3.42 17.78 -23.32
N LEU A 253 3.51 17.20 -22.12
CA LEU A 253 4.77 16.87 -21.48
C LEU A 253 5.51 15.75 -22.23
N GLU A 254 4.80 14.74 -22.72
CA GLU A 254 5.36 13.67 -23.57
C GLU A 254 6.02 14.24 -24.82
N LYS A 255 5.35 15.17 -25.52
CA LYS A 255 5.93 15.81 -26.70
C LYS A 255 7.18 16.62 -26.35
N ARG A 256 7.19 17.33 -25.22
CA ARG A 256 8.37 18.09 -24.77
C ARG A 256 9.57 17.19 -24.46
N GLU A 257 9.33 16.00 -23.89
CA GLU A 257 10.39 15.04 -23.55
C GLU A 257 10.90 14.28 -24.78
N THR A 258 10.02 13.92 -25.71
CA THR A 258 10.34 13.13 -26.91
C THR A 258 10.87 13.96 -28.08
N GLU A 259 10.51 15.25 -28.17
CA GLU A 259 10.94 16.19 -29.20
C GLU A 259 11.60 17.45 -28.59
N PRO A 260 12.86 17.39 -28.12
CA PRO A 260 13.54 18.52 -27.49
C PRO A 260 13.66 19.75 -28.39
N ASP A 261 13.91 19.54 -29.70
CA ASP A 261 14.00 20.62 -30.68
C ASP A 261 12.69 21.42 -30.78
N TRP A 262 11.55 20.73 -30.69
CA TRP A 262 10.23 21.35 -30.64
C TRP A 262 10.04 22.14 -29.34
N ALA A 263 10.41 21.54 -28.19
CA ALA A 263 10.29 22.19 -26.89
C ALA A 263 11.14 23.47 -26.79
N GLU A 264 12.32 23.49 -27.43
CA GLU A 264 13.21 24.65 -27.42
C GLU A 264 12.78 25.74 -28.41
N ASN A 265 12.34 25.37 -29.62
CA ASN A 265 12.18 26.32 -30.72
C ASN A 265 10.73 26.64 -31.09
N GLU A 266 9.81 25.71 -30.87
CA GLU A 266 8.44 25.77 -31.40
C GLU A 266 7.35 25.82 -30.32
N ASP A 267 7.66 25.42 -29.09
CA ASP A 267 6.69 25.46 -27.99
C ASP A 267 6.27 26.90 -27.66
N PRO A 268 4.97 27.24 -27.81
CA PRO A 268 4.46 28.59 -27.56
C PRO A 268 4.57 29.02 -26.08
N ASN A 269 4.71 28.07 -25.15
CA ASN A 269 4.79 28.32 -23.71
C ASN A 269 6.22 28.12 -23.16
N ARG A 270 7.25 27.94 -24.01
CA ARG A 270 8.62 27.61 -23.59
C ARG A 270 9.19 28.53 -22.51
N ALA A 271 8.87 29.82 -22.61
CA ALA A 271 9.38 30.85 -21.70
C ALA A 271 8.86 30.65 -20.27
N LEU A 272 7.63 30.12 -20.11
CA LEU A 272 7.06 29.81 -18.81
C LEU A 272 7.82 28.66 -18.15
N PHE A 273 8.12 27.60 -18.89
CA PHE A 273 8.93 26.49 -18.39
C PHE A 273 10.39 26.89 -18.11
N GLY A 274 10.94 27.84 -18.87
CA GLY A 274 12.23 28.46 -18.56
C GLY A 274 12.25 29.23 -17.23
N ARG A 275 11.15 29.91 -16.88
CA ARG A 275 10.99 30.57 -15.56
C ARG A 275 10.92 29.54 -14.43
N LEU A 276 10.30 28.40 -14.69
CA LEU A 276 10.21 27.28 -13.75
C LEU A 276 11.59 26.66 -13.47
N ALA A 277 12.46 26.56 -14.48
CA ALA A 277 13.86 26.16 -14.31
C ALA A 277 14.71 27.20 -13.57
N GLY A 278 14.47 28.51 -13.79
CA GLY A 278 15.17 29.59 -13.11
C GLY A 278 14.74 29.85 -11.66
N SER A 279 13.58 29.33 -11.24
CA SER A 279 13.07 29.43 -9.86
C SER A 279 13.61 28.34 -8.92
N LYS A 280 14.41 27.39 -9.44
CA LYS A 280 15.04 26.29 -8.69
C LYS A 280 16.46 26.62 -8.17
N ILE A 281 16.85 27.91 -8.14
CA ILE A 281 18.14 28.41 -7.61
C ILE A 281 17.91 29.13 -6.28
#